data_AF-A0A5J5GS75-F1
#
_entry.id   AF-A0A5J5GS75-F1
#
_cell.length_a   1.000
_cell.length_b   1.000
_cell.length_c   1.000
_cell.angle_alpha   90.00
_cell.angle_beta   90.00
_cell.angle_gamma   90.00
#
_symmetry.space_group_name_H-M   'P 1'
#
loop_
_entity.id
_entity.type
_entity.pdbx_description
1 polymer ?
#
loop_
_entity_poly.entity_id
_entity_poly.type
_entity_poly.pdbx_seq_one_letter_code
_entity_poly.pdbx_strand_id
1 'polypeptide(L)'
;MTTETPKESRGIHPPSDTRWIMRRKDLPNTRAAVLYRLTDREGNETTSAISTTYRQVLEALRRSPLYCASPVRLSDVVYVLKREHGADIETLFFEDDTNDPPTRFGVYVLRSQVETLGAQAPKTAEAA
;
A
#
# COMPACT_ATOMS: atom_id res chain seq x y z
N MET A 1 23.99 -6.86 31.43
CA MET A 1 23.52 -6.18 30.21
C MET A 1 22.31 -6.98 29.73
N THR A 2 21.13 -6.58 30.18
CA THR A 2 19.87 -7.28 29.88
C THR A 2 19.49 -6.96 28.44
N THR A 3 19.53 -7.96 27.58
CA THR A 3 18.92 -7.88 26.25
C THR A 3 17.41 -7.83 26.45
N GLU A 4 16.85 -6.62 26.42
CA GLU A 4 15.41 -6.44 26.28
C GLU A 4 15.02 -6.81 24.84
N THR A 5 14.76 -8.10 24.63
CA THR A 5 14.00 -8.57 23.47
C THR A 5 12.62 -7.92 23.59
N PRO A 6 12.17 -7.07 22.64
CA PRO A 6 10.82 -6.55 22.71
C PRO A 6 9.85 -7.72 22.63
N LYS A 7 9.09 -7.88 23.71
CA LYS A 7 7.99 -8.82 23.86
C LYS A 7 6.92 -8.42 22.86
N GLU A 8 6.99 -9.00 21.67
CA GLU A 8 5.91 -8.99 20.67
C GLU A 8 4.71 -9.70 21.30
N SER A 9 3.97 -8.94 22.09
CA SER A 9 2.68 -9.38 22.60
C SER A 9 1.81 -9.54 21.37
N ARG A 10 1.39 -10.79 21.10
CA ARG A 10 0.29 -11.18 20.21
C ARG A 10 -1.02 -10.53 20.68
N GLY A 11 -1.07 -9.20 20.68
CA GLY A 11 -2.31 -8.43 20.68
C GLY A 11 -2.72 -8.29 19.23
N ILE A 12 -3.99 -8.57 18.94
CA ILE A 12 -4.60 -8.52 17.60
C ILE A 12 -4.79 -7.03 17.21
N HIS A 13 -3.74 -6.23 17.30
CA HIS A 13 -3.77 -4.82 16.98
C HIS A 13 -3.00 -4.57 15.69
N PRO A 14 -3.56 -3.74 14.79
CA PRO A 14 -2.84 -3.34 13.60
C PRO A 14 -1.58 -2.55 13.99
N PRO A 15 -0.57 -2.46 13.10
CA PRO A 15 0.60 -1.61 13.32
C PRO A 15 0.19 -0.21 13.78
N SER A 16 0.89 0.34 14.78
CA SER A 16 0.50 1.58 15.47
C SER A 16 0.43 2.80 14.55
N ASP A 17 1.13 2.74 13.41
CA ASP A 17 1.16 3.76 12.37
C ASP A 17 0.10 3.56 11.28
N THR A 18 -0.76 2.53 11.39
CA THR A 18 -1.80 2.24 10.39
C THR A 18 -2.71 3.45 10.21
N ARG A 19 -2.87 3.90 8.95
CA ARG A 19 -3.65 5.10 8.64
C ARG A 19 -5.02 4.74 8.09
N TRP A 20 -6.03 5.47 8.56
CA TRP A 20 -7.37 5.39 8.01
C TRP A 20 -7.59 6.47 6.96
N ILE A 21 -7.76 6.06 5.70
CA ILE A 21 -8.06 6.97 4.59
C ILE A 21 -9.59 7.01 4.41
N MET A 22 -10.22 8.09 4.88
CA MET A 22 -11.67 8.24 4.83
C MET A 22 -12.12 8.98 3.56
N ARG A 23 -11.26 9.84 3.00
CA ARG A 23 -11.54 10.65 1.82
C ARG A 23 -10.31 10.72 0.92
N ARG A 24 -10.53 10.94 -0.39
CA ARG A 24 -9.42 11.11 -1.37
C ARG A 24 -8.44 12.23 -1.02
N LYS A 25 -8.87 13.24 -0.24
CA LYS A 25 -8.02 14.35 0.21
C LYS A 25 -7.01 13.93 1.28
N ASP A 26 -7.22 12.79 1.95
CA ASP A 26 -6.31 12.25 2.96
C ASP A 26 -5.10 11.54 2.32
N LEU A 27 -5.20 11.24 1.01
CA LEU A 27 -4.12 10.68 0.22
C LEU A 27 -3.10 11.77 -0.18
N PRO A 28 -1.81 11.41 -0.32
CA PRO A 28 -0.78 12.32 -0.83
C PRO A 28 -1.18 12.95 -2.17
N ASN A 29 -0.88 14.23 -2.39
CA ASN A 29 -1.20 14.91 -3.65
C ASN A 29 -0.18 14.61 -4.77
N THR A 30 0.13 13.32 -4.98
CA THR A 30 1.13 12.83 -5.94
C THR A 30 0.44 12.16 -7.13
N ARG A 31 0.00 12.95 -8.12
CA ARG A 31 -0.79 12.44 -9.27
C ARG A 31 0.00 12.26 -10.57
N ALA A 32 1.13 12.94 -10.73
CA ALA A 32 1.92 12.85 -11.95
C ALA A 32 2.41 11.41 -12.18
N ALA A 33 2.49 10.98 -13.44
CA ALA A 33 3.00 9.66 -13.77
C ALA A 33 4.50 9.55 -13.44
N VAL A 34 4.88 8.49 -12.74
CA VAL A 34 6.26 8.21 -12.33
C VAL A 34 6.54 6.72 -12.55
N LEU A 35 7.76 6.44 -12.97
CA LEU A 35 8.24 5.08 -13.13
C LEU A 35 8.74 4.56 -11.77
N TYR A 36 8.20 3.42 -11.35
CA TYR A 36 8.60 2.75 -10.13
C TYR A 36 9.21 1.39 -10.47
N ARG A 37 10.25 1.01 -9.72
CA ARG A 37 10.70 -0.37 -9.60
C ARG A 37 10.12 -0.95 -8.32
N LEU A 38 9.41 -2.05 -8.46
CA LEU A 38 8.75 -2.79 -7.40
C LEU A 38 9.45 -4.15 -7.29
N THR A 39 10.08 -4.41 -6.17
CA THR A 39 10.72 -5.71 -5.90
C THR A 39 9.89 -6.44 -4.87
N ASP A 40 9.30 -7.58 -5.22
CA ASP A 40 8.52 -8.38 -4.28
C ASP A 40 9.40 -9.12 -3.25
N ARG A 41 8.76 -9.84 -2.32
CA ARG A 41 9.45 -10.62 -1.29
C ARG A 41 10.24 -11.82 -1.81
N GLU A 42 9.93 -12.29 -3.02
CA GLU A 42 10.64 -13.39 -3.70
C GLU A 42 11.83 -12.86 -4.51
N GLY A 43 11.95 -11.54 -4.64
CA GLY A 43 13.00 -10.85 -5.38
C GLY A 43 12.64 -10.56 -6.84
N ASN A 44 11.38 -10.77 -7.26
CA ASN A 44 10.97 -10.44 -8.62
C ASN A 44 10.83 -8.92 -8.75
N GLU A 45 11.56 -8.35 -9.70
CA GLU A 45 11.53 -6.93 -10.01
C GLU A 45 10.52 -6.65 -11.13
N THR A 46 9.55 -5.79 -10.85
CA THR A 46 8.59 -5.27 -11.84
C THR A 46 8.80 -3.76 -11.97
N THR A 47 9.03 -3.29 -13.19
CA THR A 47 9.07 -1.86 -13.48
C THR A 47 7.73 -1.42 -14.05
N SER A 48 7.06 -0.48 -13.40
CA SER A 48 5.74 -0.03 -13.84
C SER A 48 5.56 1.48 -13.68
N ALA A 49 4.88 2.07 -14.65
CA ALA A 49 4.52 3.48 -14.62
C ALA A 49 3.19 3.65 -13.90
N ILE A 50 3.22 4.34 -12.77
CA ILE A 50 2.07 4.48 -11.88
C ILE A 50 1.70 5.96 -11.80
N SER A 51 0.43 6.24 -12.01
CA SER A 51 -0.11 7.61 -12.07
C SER A 51 -1.42 7.73 -11.30
N THR A 52 -1.91 8.96 -11.15
CA THR A 52 -3.23 9.25 -10.58
C THR A 52 -3.43 8.63 -9.19
N THR A 53 -4.63 8.09 -8.90
CA THR A 53 -4.99 7.52 -7.60
C THR A 53 -4.11 6.33 -7.22
N TYR A 54 -3.66 5.51 -8.18
CA TYR A 54 -2.78 4.37 -7.92
C TYR A 54 -1.45 4.82 -7.29
N ARG A 55 -0.88 5.91 -7.82
CA ARG A 55 0.34 6.51 -7.26
C ARG A 55 0.09 7.05 -5.87
N GLN A 56 -1.02 7.76 -5.67
CA GLN A 56 -1.36 8.31 -4.36
C GLN A 56 -1.49 7.20 -3.29
N VAL A 57 -2.11 6.07 -3.64
CA VAL A 57 -2.28 4.93 -2.74
C VAL A 57 -0.96 4.18 -2.52
N LEU A 58 -0.16 3.96 -3.55
CA LEU A 58 1.18 3.36 -3.41
C LEU A 58 2.08 4.20 -2.49
N GLU A 59 2.10 5.52 -2.68
CA GLU A 59 2.87 6.44 -1.85
C GLU A 59 2.34 6.50 -0.41
N ALA A 60 1.03 6.33 -0.21
CA ALA A 60 0.44 6.23 1.12
C ALA A 60 0.87 4.92 1.81
N LEU A 61 0.77 3.79 1.10
CA LEU A 61 1.20 2.47 1.57
C LEU A 61 2.69 2.40 1.88
N ARG A 62 3.52 3.14 1.13
CA ARG A 62 4.96 3.27 1.39
C ARG A 62 5.28 4.00 2.69
N ARG A 63 4.39 4.87 3.16
CA ARG A 63 4.57 5.63 4.41
C ARG A 63 4.07 4.84 5.61
N SER A 64 2.92 4.18 5.47
CA SER A 64 2.27 3.44 6.54
C SER A 64 1.28 2.42 5.98
N PRO A 65 0.97 1.33 6.72
CA PRO A 65 -0.15 0.45 6.42
C PRO A 65 -1.47 1.21 6.36
N LEU A 66 -2.43 0.74 5.55
CA LEU A 66 -3.72 1.40 5.37
C LEU A 66 -4.88 0.49 5.74
N TYR A 67 -5.84 0.99 6.52
CA TYR A 67 -7.10 0.27 6.72
C TYR A 67 -7.85 0.06 5.40
N CYS A 68 -8.49 -1.10 5.26
CA CYS A 68 -9.40 -1.41 4.16
C CYS A 68 -10.63 -0.47 4.22
N ALA A 69 -10.52 0.70 3.62
CA ALA A 69 -11.57 1.71 3.64
C ALA A 69 -12.45 1.67 2.37
N SER A 70 -13.73 1.31 2.54
CA SER A 70 -14.76 1.35 1.50
C SER A 70 -14.99 2.74 0.86
N PRO A 71 -14.98 3.88 1.60
CA PRO A 71 -15.32 5.20 1.05
C PRO A 71 -14.47 5.68 -0.14
N VAL A 72 -13.23 5.19 -0.23
CA VAL A 72 -12.27 5.53 -1.28
C VAL A 72 -11.98 4.38 -2.24
N ARG A 73 -12.70 3.25 -2.08
CA ARG A 73 -12.51 2.01 -2.87
C ARG A 73 -11.04 1.58 -2.93
N LEU A 74 -10.37 1.56 -1.77
CA LEU A 74 -8.96 1.13 -1.69
C LEU A 74 -8.77 -0.29 -2.21
N SER A 75 -9.76 -1.17 -2.05
CA SER A 75 -9.74 -2.53 -2.58
C SER A 75 -9.52 -2.58 -4.09
N ASP A 76 -10.23 -1.73 -4.86
CA ASP A 76 -10.14 -1.69 -6.32
C ASP A 76 -8.75 -1.20 -6.75
N VAL A 77 -8.25 -0.18 -6.05
CA VAL A 77 -6.93 0.39 -6.30
C VAL A 77 -5.82 -0.61 -5.98
N VAL A 78 -5.91 -1.29 -4.83
CA VAL A 78 -4.95 -2.33 -4.42
C VAL A 78 -5.00 -3.53 -5.36
N TYR A 79 -6.18 -3.93 -5.83
CA TYR A 79 -6.32 -5.00 -6.81
C TYR A 79 -5.56 -4.67 -8.11
N VAL A 80 -5.72 -3.46 -8.64
CA VAL A 80 -5.00 -3.00 -9.84
C VAL A 80 -3.50 -2.92 -9.57
N LEU A 81 -3.07 -2.40 -8.42
CA LEU A 81 -1.65 -2.35 -8.04
C LEU A 81 -1.01 -3.74 -8.00
N LYS A 82 -1.71 -4.75 -7.47
CA LYS A 82 -1.22 -6.14 -7.46
C LYS A 82 -1.14 -6.72 -8.85
N ARG A 83 -2.23 -6.66 -9.61
CA ARG A 83 -2.40 -7.41 -10.86
C ARG A 83 -1.69 -6.76 -12.04
N GLU A 84 -1.83 -5.46 -12.19
CA GLU A 84 -1.37 -4.73 -13.38
C GLU A 84 0.01 -4.10 -13.17
N HIS A 85 0.38 -3.82 -11.92
CA HIS A 85 1.66 -3.19 -11.58
C HIS A 85 2.63 -4.12 -10.86
N GLY A 86 2.22 -5.32 -10.44
CA GLY A 86 3.09 -6.28 -9.75
C GLY A 86 3.47 -5.87 -8.32
N ALA A 87 2.69 -5.00 -7.68
CA ALA A 87 2.95 -4.61 -6.29
C ALA A 87 2.55 -5.74 -5.33
N ASP A 88 3.49 -6.24 -4.54
CA ASP A 88 3.25 -7.18 -3.46
C ASP A 88 2.66 -6.44 -2.25
N ILE A 89 1.35 -6.58 -2.09
CA ILE A 89 0.58 -5.97 -1.00
C ILE A 89 -0.10 -7.09 -0.24
N GLU A 90 0.18 -7.23 1.04
CA GLU A 90 -0.47 -8.19 1.91
C GLU A 90 -1.74 -7.59 2.53
N THR A 91 -2.76 -8.41 2.72
CA THR A 91 -3.95 -8.04 3.50
C THR A 91 -3.91 -8.79 4.82
N LEU A 92 -3.68 -8.07 5.92
CA LEU A 92 -3.75 -8.60 7.26
C LEU A 92 -5.14 -8.38 7.84
N PHE A 93 -5.71 -9.38 8.50
CA PHE A 93 -7.02 -9.30 9.15
C PHE A 93 -6.85 -9.24 10.66
N PHE A 94 -7.64 -8.35 11.28
CA PHE A 94 -7.67 -8.13 12.72
C PHE A 94 -9.11 -8.19 13.21
N GLU A 95 -9.29 -8.54 14.48
CA GLU A 95 -10.56 -8.51 15.19
C GLU A 95 -10.50 -7.45 16.30
N ASP A 96 -11.57 -6.67 16.38
CA ASP A 96 -11.84 -5.76 17.49
C ASP A 96 -12.88 -6.41 18.41
N ASP A 97 -12.42 -6.96 19.53
CA ASP A 97 -13.25 -7.60 20.56
C ASP A 97 -14.00 -6.58 21.43
N THR A 98 -13.79 -5.28 21.22
CA THR A 98 -14.48 -4.20 21.96
C THR A 98 -15.94 -4.02 21.55
N ASN A 99 -16.37 -4.61 20.44
CA ASN A 99 -17.75 -4.59 19.96
C ASN A 99 -18.42 -5.97 20.11
N ASP A 100 -19.73 -6.01 20.36
CA ASP A 100 -20.55 -7.23 20.33
C ASP A 100 -21.59 -7.14 19.19
N PRO A 101 -21.44 -7.93 18.10
CA PRO A 101 -20.39 -8.91 17.83
C PRO A 101 -19.03 -8.28 17.46
N PRO A 102 -17.91 -9.03 17.58
CA PRO A 102 -16.57 -8.57 17.21
C PRO A 102 -16.51 -8.08 15.77
N THR A 103 -15.86 -6.93 15.57
CA THR A 103 -15.72 -6.36 14.23
C THR A 103 -14.42 -6.80 13.58
N ARG A 104 -14.53 -7.48 12.45
CA ARG A 104 -13.38 -7.84 11.60
C ARG A 104 -13.03 -6.72 10.64
N PHE A 105 -11.76 -6.37 10.57
CA PHE A 105 -11.26 -5.39 9.61
C PHE A 105 -9.94 -5.83 9.00
N GLY A 106 -9.69 -5.34 7.77
CA GLY A 106 -8.46 -5.60 7.04
C GLY A 106 -7.53 -4.39 7.04
N VAL A 107 -6.23 -4.66 6.94
CA VAL A 107 -5.18 -3.67 6.74
C VAL A 107 -4.29 -4.10 5.58
N TYR A 108 -4.06 -3.19 4.64
CA TYR A 108 -3.12 -3.37 3.54
C TYR A 108 -1.72 -2.98 3.97
N VAL A 109 -0.77 -3.89 3.76
CA VAL A 109 0.65 -3.69 4.05
C VAL A 109 1.43 -3.89 2.76
N LEU A 110 2.20 -2.89 2.35
CA LEU A 110 3.10 -3.02 1.21
C LEU A 110 4.32 -3.84 1.63
N ARG A 111 4.55 -4.95 0.93
CA ARG A 111 5.69 -5.84 1.11
C ARG A 111 6.76 -5.60 0.06
N SER A 112 6.37 -5.12 -1.12
CA SER A 112 7.35 -4.73 -2.14
C SER A 112 8.26 -3.61 -1.66
N GLN A 113 9.54 -3.73 -1.99
CA GLN A 113 10.46 -2.59 -2.00
C GLN A 113 10.11 -1.69 -3.19
N VAL A 114 9.91 -0.40 -2.93
CA VAL A 114 9.47 0.57 -3.95
C VAL A 114 10.54 1.62 -4.15
N GLU A 115 11.11 1.64 -5.35
CA GLU A 115 12.10 2.62 -5.76
C GLU A 115 11.56 3.50 -6.88
N THR A 116 11.80 4.79 -6.78
CA THR A 116 11.38 5.76 -7.79
C THR A 116 12.50 5.92 -8.81
N LEU A 117 12.24 5.52 -10.06
CA LEU A 117 13.22 5.61 -11.14
C LEU A 117 13.21 6.98 -11.86
N GLY A 118 12.14 7.76 -11.69
CA GLY A 118 12.02 9.11 -12.26
C GLY A 118 10.68 9.36 -12.92
N ALA A 119 10.49 10.57 -13.44
CA ALA A 119 9.30 10.92 -14.21
C ALA A 119 9.25 10.07 -15.50
N GLN A 120 8.08 9.50 -15.80
CA GLN A 120 7.90 8.82 -17.09
C GLN A 120 7.92 9.89 -18.18
N ALA A 121 8.88 9.83 -19.11
CA ALA A 121 8.86 10.65 -20.31
C ALA A 121 7.57 10.34 -21.10
N PRO A 122 6.90 11.34 -21.70
CA PRO A 122 5.74 11.07 -22.55
C PRO A 122 6.17 10.07 -23.62
N LYS A 123 5.43 8.97 -23.71
CA LYS A 123 5.60 7.95 -24.75
C LYS A 123 5.47 8.69 -26.09
N THR A 124 6.61 9.02 -26.71
CA THR A 124 6.61 9.59 -28.06
C THR A 124 6.03 8.48 -28.93
N ALA A 125 4.83 8.72 -29.43
CA ALA A 125 4.18 7.86 -30.37
C ALA A 125 5.01 7.90 -31.67
N GLU A 126 5.94 6.96 -31.80
CA GLU A 126 6.50 6.59 -33.08
C GLU A 126 5.44 5.73 -33.77
N ALA A 127 4.62 6.36 -34.60
CA ALA A 127 3.79 5.70 -35.59
C ALA A 127 4.33 6.15 -36.96
N ALA A 128 5.06 5.22 -37.57
CA ALA A 128 5.45 5.24 -38.98
C ALA A 128 4.26 4.88 -39.88
#